data_AF-C5K4I1-F1
#
_entry.id   AF-C5K4I1-F1
#
_cell.length_a   1.000
_cell.length_b   1.000
_cell.length_c   1.000
_cell.angle_alpha   90.00
_cell.angle_beta   90.00
_cell.angle_gamma   90.00
#
_symmetry.space_group_name_H-M   'P 1'
#
loop_
_entity.id
_entity.type
_entity.pdbx_description
1 polymer ?
#
loop_
_entity_poly.entity_id
_entity_poly.type
_entity_poly.pdbx_seq_one_letter_code
_entity_poly.pdbx_strand_id
1 'polypeptide(L)' 'MRSFNWSIKAKRRRTTGSGRCRYLKLVDRRAKNGFKEGTVAKKAGVAASN' A
#
# COMPACT_ATOMS: atom_id res chain seq x y z
N MET A 1 20.22 -8.48 7.60
CA MET A 1 19.37 -9.56 8.16
C MET A 1 20.04 -10.90 7.86
N ARG A 2 20.30 -11.74 8.86
CA ARG A 2 20.97 -13.04 8.62
C ARG A 2 20.04 -13.99 7.89
N SER A 3 20.37 -14.37 6.66
CA SER A 3 19.57 -15.28 5.84
C SER A 3 20.46 -16.31 5.14
N PHE A 4 19.92 -17.50 4.88
CA PHE A 4 20.62 -18.58 4.22
C PHE A 4 19.71 -19.25 3.20
N ASN A 5 20.27 -19.70 2.08
CA ASN A 5 19.47 -20.24 0.99
C ASN A 5 18.89 -21.63 1.26
N TRP A 6 19.55 -22.43 2.09
CA TRP A 6 19.12 -23.77 2.47
C TRP A 6 17.87 -23.79 3.37
N SER A 7 17.57 -22.70 4.09
CA SER A 7 16.38 -22.64 4.96
C SER A 7 15.21 -21.88 4.32
N ILE A 8 14.43 -22.56 3.48
CA ILE A 8 13.25 -21.97 2.79
C ILE A 8 12.20 -21.50 3.80
N LYS A 9 11.94 -22.28 4.86
CA LYS A 9 10.96 -21.94 5.90
C LYS A 9 11.35 -20.67 6.67
N ALA A 10 12.63 -20.49 6.97
CA ALA A 10 13.12 -19.29 7.64
C ALA A 10 13.04 -18.04 6.76
N LYS A 11 13.17 -18.19 5.42
CA LYS A 11 12.92 -17.12 4.45
C LYS A 11 11.44 -16.73 4.44
N ARG A 12 10.53 -17.70 4.33
CA ARG A 12 9.07 -17.45 4.31
C ARG A 12 8.55 -16.70 5.55
N ARG A 13 9.06 -17.02 6.75
CA ARG A 13 8.66 -16.32 7.99
C ARG A 13 9.05 -14.84 8.02
N ARG A 14 10.09 -14.45 7.28
CA ARG A 14 10.70 -13.10 7.36
C ARG A 14 10.55 -12.29 6.08
N THR A 15 10.00 -12.86 5.02
CA THR A 15 9.83 -12.18 3.73
C THR A 15 8.92 -10.96 3.85
N THR A 16 9.07 -10.02 2.92
CA THR A 16 8.20 -8.84 2.80
C THR A 16 6.74 -9.29 2.67
N GLY A 17 5.83 -8.62 3.36
CA GLY A 17 4.41 -8.98 3.39
C GLY A 17 3.99 -9.82 4.60
N SER A 18 4.92 -10.48 5.31
CA SER A 18 4.58 -11.24 6.53
C SER A 18 4.26 -10.36 7.75
N GLY A 19 4.61 -9.07 7.69
CA GLY A 19 4.36 -8.09 8.76
C GLY A 19 3.26 -7.09 8.41
N ARG A 20 3.11 -6.05 9.23
CA ARG A 20 2.01 -5.07 9.10
C ARG A 20 2.09 -4.14 7.87
N CYS A 21 3.22 -4.11 7.15
CA CYS A 21 3.43 -3.34 5.92
C CYS A 21 2.83 -1.91 5.93
N ARG A 22 3.06 -1.13 7.00
CA ARG A 22 2.40 0.17 7.23
C ARG A 22 2.46 1.11 6.04
N TYR A 23 3.61 1.17 5.36
CA TYR A 23 3.83 1.97 4.16
C TYR A 23 3.35 1.24 2.89
N LEU A 24 3.91 0.06 2.61
CA LEU A 24 3.67 -0.68 1.37
C LEU A 24 2.20 -0.95 1.09
N LYS A 25 1.37 -1.17 2.12
CA LYS A 25 -0.08 -1.40 1.95
C LYS A 25 -0.81 -0.22 1.30
N LEU A 26 -0.30 1.02 1.45
CA LEU A 26 -0.89 2.21 0.82
C LEU A 26 -0.35 2.48 -0.58
N VAL A 27 0.82 1.91 -0.94
CA VAL A 27 1.53 2.25 -2.17
C VAL A 27 0.72 1.86 -3.40
N ASP A 28 0.08 0.67 -3.42
CA ASP A 28 -0.77 0.25 -4.56
C ASP A 28 -1.90 1.26 -4.85
N ARG A 29 -2.60 1.69 -3.80
CA ARG A 29 -3.65 2.71 -3.93
C ARG A 29 -3.09 4.06 -4.38
N ARG A 30 -1.93 4.47 -3.85
CA ARG A 30 -1.27 5.73 -4.28
C ARG A 30 -0.83 5.66 -5.74
N ALA A 31 -0.30 4.53 -6.18
CA ALA A 31 0.11 4.31 -7.56
C ALA A 31 -1.07 4.41 -8.53
N LYS A 32 -2.20 3.75 -8.21
CA LYS A 32 -3.46 3.89 -8.98
C LYS A 32 -3.96 5.33 -9.06
N ASN A 33 -3.73 6.10 -8.00
CA ASN A 33 -4.12 7.51 -7.93
C ASN A 33 -3.05 8.48 -8.48
N GLY A 34 -1.94 7.96 -9.04
CA GLY A 34 -0.86 8.77 -9.63
C GLY A 34 0.01 9.51 -8.63
N PHE A 35 0.16 9.00 -7.40
CA PHE A 35 0.98 9.59 -6.33
C PHE A 35 0.66 11.07 -6.05
N LYS A 36 -0.61 11.46 -6.15
CA LYS A 36 -1.06 12.84 -5.84
C LYS A 36 -0.71 13.22 -4.41
N GLU A 37 -0.10 14.40 -4.27
CA GLU A 37 0.23 15.02 -2.98
C GLU A 37 -0.38 16.44 -2.93
N GLY A 38 -0.63 16.96 -1.72
CA GLY A 38 -1.12 18.33 -1.53
C GLY A 38 -2.53 18.65 -2.08
N THR A 39 -3.31 17.64 -2.47
CA THR A 39 -4.66 17.84 -3.01
C THR A 39 -5.73 17.37 -2.02
N VAL A 40 -6.89 18.03 -2.05
CA VAL A 40 -8.06 17.68 -1.24
C VAL A 40 -9.15 17.15 -2.16
N ALA A 41 -9.86 16.12 -1.72
CA ALA A 41 -11.01 15.61 -2.46
C ALA A 41 -12.08 16.70 -2.58
N LYS A 42 -12.58 16.94 -3.80
CA LYS A 42 -13.71 17.86 -4.02
C LYS A 42 -14.94 17.27 -3.35
N LYS A 43 -15.69 18.09 -2.60
CA LYS A 43 -17.01 17.68 -2.08
C LYS A 43 -17.93 17.37 -3.27
N ALA A 44 -18.57 16.20 -3.25
CA ALA A 44 -19.65 15.90 -4.18
C ALA A 44 -20.82 16.84 -3.85
N GLY A 45 -21.22 17.69 -4.80
CA GLY A 45 -22.45 18.46 -4.68
C GLY A 45 -23.65 17.54 -4.91
N VAL A 46 -24.76 17.79 -4.21
CA VAL A 46 -26.06 17.20 -4.58
C VAL A 46 -26.36 17.70 -6.00
N ALA A 47 -26.62 16.78 -6.93
CA ALA A 47 -27.02 17.15 -8.29
C ALA A 47 -28.27 18.04 -8.21
N ALA A 48 -28.23 19.21 -8.85
CA ALA A 48 -29.41 20.05 -8.96
C ALA A 48 -30.48 19.30 -9.76
N SER A 49 -31.61 19.00 -9.11
CA SER A 49 -32.84 18.56 -9.78
C SER A 49 -33.48 19.77 -10.45
N ASN A 50 -33.77 19.67 -11.75
CA ASN A 50 -34.63 20.61 -12.46
C ASN A 50 -36.09 20.49 -12.00
#